data_AF-A0A8D0IR25-F1
#
_entry.id   AF-A0A8D0IR25-F1
#
_cell.length_a   1.000
_cell.length_b   1.000
_cell.length_c   1.000
_cell.angle_alpha   90.00
_cell.angle_beta   90.00
_cell.angle_gamma   90.00
#
_symmetry.space_group_name_H-M   'P 1'
#
loop_
_entity.id
_entity.type
_entity.pdbx_description
1 polymer ?
#
loop_
_entity_poly.entity_id
_entity_poly.type
_entity_poly.pdbx_seq_one_letter_code
_entity_poly.pdbx_strand_id
1 'polypeptide(L)'
;MPQLGFLHGRAWAALLGQLRRPPGAVCIGAVRSHSQVAEATLASQLKPHKEKPNFILKTPKGTRDFSPQQMVVREKILDMVVSCFKRHGAKRLDTPAFELKEMLTERYGEDSGLIYDLKDQGGELLSLRYDLTVPFARYLAMNKVKKMKRYHVGKVWRRESPTIVQGRYREFCQCDFDIAGHFDPMIPDAECVKIMCEILSGLQLGDFLIKVNDRRLLDGIFAVCGVPESKFHAICSSVDKLDKMSWKDVRHEMVAKRGLAPEVADRIGDYVQCHGGVSLVEDMLQDPELSRNKQALEGLGDLKLLFDYLTLFGIAEKISFDLSLARGLDYYTGVIYEAVLLQTPAQAEEEPLNVGSVAAGGRYDGLVGMFDPKGHTVPCVGLSIGVERIFSIVEQRMKTFGEKIRTTETQVFVATPQKNFLRERLKLIAELWDAGIKAELMYKNNPKLLTQLHYSEDMGIPLVVIIGEQELKEGFIKLRSVASREEVAIKRENLVAEIQKRLSES
;
A
#
# COMPACT_ATOMS: atom_id res chain seq x y z
N MET A 1 -49.33 -15.48 -31.29
CA MET A 1 -49.94 -15.08 -32.57
C MET A 1 -49.73 -13.59 -32.76
N PRO A 2 -49.43 -13.09 -33.97
CA PRO A 2 -48.82 -13.73 -35.17
C PRO A 2 -47.56 -12.94 -35.63
N GLN A 3 -46.71 -13.26 -36.60
CA GLN A 3 -46.38 -14.40 -37.50
C GLN A 3 -45.01 -14.01 -38.11
N LEU A 4 -43.95 -14.83 -38.10
CA LEU A 4 -43.58 -15.92 -39.03
C LEU A 4 -43.40 -15.50 -40.51
N GLY A 5 -42.14 -15.55 -40.96
CA GLY A 5 -41.74 -15.70 -42.36
C GLY A 5 -40.89 -16.98 -42.53
N PHE A 6 -41.15 -17.73 -43.59
CA PHE A 6 -40.85 -19.16 -43.79
C PHE A 6 -39.58 -19.43 -44.66
N LEU A 7 -38.84 -20.50 -44.27
CA LEU A 7 -38.11 -21.55 -45.03
C LEU A 7 -37.19 -21.25 -46.24
N HIS A 8 -35.99 -21.87 -46.22
CA HIS A 8 -35.58 -23.15 -46.87
C HIS A 8 -34.16 -23.53 -46.38
N GLY A 9 -33.71 -24.77 -46.17
CA GLY A 9 -34.21 -26.09 -46.59
C GLY A 9 -33.20 -26.82 -47.48
N ARG A 10 -32.03 -27.24 -46.95
CA ARG A 10 -31.20 -28.38 -47.43
C ARG A 10 -29.93 -28.56 -46.57
N ALA A 11 -29.53 -29.82 -46.39
CA ALA A 11 -28.31 -30.32 -45.74
C ALA A 11 -28.34 -30.65 -44.23
N TRP A 12 -29.32 -31.45 -43.81
CA TRP A 12 -29.18 -32.38 -42.68
C TRP A 12 -29.56 -33.78 -43.15
N ALA A 13 -28.63 -34.48 -43.80
CA ALA A 13 -28.69 -35.93 -44.08
C ALA A 13 -27.37 -36.41 -44.71
N ALA A 14 -26.35 -36.70 -43.91
CA ALA A 14 -25.27 -37.61 -44.31
C ALA A 14 -24.39 -37.99 -43.11
N LEU A 15 -24.53 -39.26 -42.71
CA LEU A 15 -23.48 -40.12 -42.17
C LEU A 15 -23.04 -39.93 -40.70
N LEU A 16 -24.02 -40.08 -39.80
CA LEU A 16 -23.85 -40.97 -38.65
C LEU A 16 -24.05 -42.42 -39.14
N GLY A 17 -22.95 -43.13 -39.39
CA GLY A 17 -23.02 -44.53 -39.79
C GLY A 17 -21.65 -45.12 -40.04
N GLN A 18 -21.02 -45.66 -38.99
CA GLN A 18 -20.30 -46.94 -39.00
C GLN A 18 -19.45 -47.09 -37.73
N LEU A 19 -20.09 -47.62 -36.68
CA LEU A 19 -19.43 -48.35 -35.60
C LEU A 19 -20.28 -49.59 -35.31
N ARG A 20 -19.84 -50.77 -35.77
CA ARG A 20 -19.98 -52.10 -35.10
C ARG A 20 -19.50 -53.30 -35.95
N ARG A 21 -18.38 -53.90 -35.51
CA ARG A 21 -18.12 -55.35 -35.25
C ARG A 21 -17.79 -56.34 -36.43
N PRO A 22 -17.22 -57.57 -36.20
CA PRO A 22 -15.78 -57.91 -36.22
C PRO A 22 -15.48 -59.23 -37.03
N PRO A 23 -14.60 -60.19 -36.62
CA PRO A 23 -13.24 -60.46 -37.11
C PRO A 23 -13.07 -61.78 -37.92
N GLY A 24 -11.96 -61.92 -38.66
CA GLY A 24 -11.58 -63.17 -39.36
C GLY A 24 -10.11 -63.18 -39.82
N ALA A 25 -9.48 -64.36 -39.81
CA ALA A 25 -8.05 -64.59 -39.59
C ALA A 25 -7.20 -64.96 -40.84
N VAL A 26 -5.88 -65.12 -40.60
CA VAL A 26 -4.88 -66.04 -41.22
C VAL A 26 -3.75 -65.43 -42.09
N CYS A 27 -2.51 -65.42 -41.52
CA CYS A 27 -1.21 -66.00 -41.95
C CYS A 27 -0.85 -66.13 -43.46
N ILE A 28 0.40 -66.09 -43.98
CA ILE A 28 1.83 -66.03 -43.57
C ILE A 28 2.62 -65.59 -44.83
N GLY A 29 3.76 -64.90 -44.71
CA GLY A 29 4.73 -64.80 -45.80
C GLY A 29 5.90 -63.87 -45.51
N ALA A 30 7.02 -64.43 -45.07
CA ALA A 30 8.23 -63.70 -44.68
C ALA A 30 9.01 -63.16 -45.90
N VAL A 31 9.41 -61.88 -45.84
CA VAL A 31 10.65 -61.39 -46.48
C VAL A 31 11.35 -60.43 -45.52
N ARG A 32 12.51 -60.88 -45.01
CA ARG A 32 13.49 -60.07 -44.29
C ARG A 32 14.07 -59.02 -45.24
N SER A 33 14.15 -57.76 -44.79
CA SER A 33 15.35 -56.89 -44.86
C SER A 33 15.01 -55.40 -44.96
N HIS A 34 14.46 -54.76 -43.91
CA HIS A 34 14.44 -53.28 -43.81
C HIS A 34 14.36 -52.77 -42.34
N SER A 35 14.97 -53.47 -41.37
CA SER A 35 14.89 -53.06 -39.95
C SER A 35 16.14 -52.37 -39.38
N GLN A 36 16.96 -51.71 -40.20
CA GLN A 36 18.06 -50.86 -39.69
C GLN A 36 17.91 -49.37 -40.01
N VAL A 37 16.92 -48.98 -40.83
CA VAL A 37 16.63 -47.56 -41.12
C VAL A 37 15.39 -47.08 -40.33
N ALA A 38 14.51 -47.99 -39.89
CA ALA A 38 13.34 -47.65 -39.08
C ALA A 38 13.68 -47.43 -37.59
N GLU A 39 14.73 -48.07 -37.05
CA GLU A 39 15.18 -47.82 -35.66
C GLU A 39 15.92 -46.49 -35.51
N ALA A 40 16.65 -46.04 -36.54
CA ALA A 40 17.33 -44.74 -36.53
C ALA A 40 16.36 -43.54 -36.63
N THR A 41 15.15 -43.76 -37.13
CA THR A 41 14.14 -42.70 -37.30
C THR A 41 13.15 -42.62 -36.13
N LEU A 42 13.00 -43.70 -35.34
CA LEU A 42 12.25 -43.66 -34.07
C LEU A 42 13.10 -43.27 -32.86
N ALA A 43 14.43 -43.45 -32.92
CA ALA A 43 15.35 -42.99 -31.87
C ALA A 43 15.62 -41.47 -31.91
N SER A 44 15.25 -40.76 -32.98
CA SER A 44 15.48 -39.31 -33.13
C SER A 44 14.27 -38.44 -32.71
N GLN A 45 13.17 -39.04 -32.26
CA GLN A 45 11.99 -38.33 -31.74
C GLN A 45 11.69 -38.55 -30.25
N LEU A 46 12.53 -39.32 -29.55
CA LEU A 46 12.59 -39.23 -28.09
C LEU A 46 13.46 -38.03 -27.75
N LYS A 47 12.83 -36.84 -27.66
CA LYS A 47 13.46 -35.72 -26.95
C LYS A 47 13.95 -36.29 -25.60
N PRO A 48 15.23 -36.10 -25.22
CA PRO A 48 15.66 -36.46 -23.88
C PRO A 48 14.64 -35.84 -22.95
N HIS A 49 14.13 -36.64 -22.00
CA HIS A 49 13.22 -36.21 -20.95
C HIS A 49 13.62 -34.79 -20.60
N LYS A 50 12.85 -33.77 -21.06
CA LYS A 50 13.14 -32.39 -20.66
C LYS A 50 13.05 -32.49 -19.15
N GLU A 51 14.19 -32.40 -18.47
CA GLU A 51 14.21 -32.24 -17.03
C GLU A 51 13.13 -31.21 -16.77
N LYS A 52 12.08 -31.60 -16.04
CA LYS A 52 11.04 -30.65 -15.67
C LYS A 52 11.82 -29.50 -15.05
N PRO A 53 11.85 -28.31 -15.67
CA PRO A 53 12.63 -27.21 -15.13
C PRO A 53 12.22 -27.10 -13.68
N ASN A 54 13.20 -27.09 -12.76
CA ASN A 54 12.93 -27.11 -11.33
C ASN A 54 12.05 -25.89 -11.01
N PHE A 55 10.74 -26.10 -11.00
CA PHE A 55 9.75 -25.04 -11.01
C PHE A 55 9.61 -24.59 -9.56
N ILE A 56 10.28 -23.50 -9.24
CA ILE A 56 10.24 -22.92 -7.90
C ILE A 56 8.99 -22.05 -7.82
N LEU A 57 8.00 -22.51 -7.04
CA LEU A 57 6.82 -21.73 -6.70
C LEU A 57 7.23 -20.60 -5.74
N LYS A 58 7.30 -19.37 -6.23
CA LYS A 58 7.61 -18.18 -5.44
C LYS A 58 7.02 -16.93 -6.06
N THR A 59 6.78 -15.91 -5.24
CA THR A 59 6.55 -14.55 -5.72
C THR A 59 7.84 -13.94 -6.28
N PRO A 60 7.75 -12.90 -7.14
CA PRO A 60 8.91 -12.10 -7.53
C PRO A 60 9.69 -11.56 -6.32
N LYS A 61 11.02 -11.45 -6.43
CA LYS A 61 11.88 -10.95 -5.36
C LYS A 61 11.39 -9.55 -4.91
N GLY A 62 11.20 -9.39 -3.60
CA GLY A 62 10.74 -8.13 -3.01
C GLY A 62 9.23 -7.89 -3.13
N THR A 63 8.44 -8.90 -3.48
CA THR A 63 6.97 -8.85 -3.49
C THR A 63 6.40 -9.96 -2.59
N ARG A 64 5.17 -9.81 -2.10
CA ARG A 64 4.52 -10.79 -1.24
C ARG A 64 3.02 -10.86 -1.48
N ASP A 65 2.46 -12.01 -1.16
CA ASP A 65 1.02 -12.15 -0.95
C ASP A 65 0.65 -11.67 0.45
N PHE A 66 -0.60 -11.24 0.63
CA PHE A 66 -1.16 -10.93 1.94
C PHE A 66 -2.18 -12.01 2.29
N SER A 67 -2.02 -12.65 3.46
CA SER A 67 -3.02 -13.59 3.98
C SER A 67 -4.31 -12.87 4.37
N PRO A 68 -5.44 -13.59 4.54
CA PRO A 68 -6.69 -12.97 5.02
C PRO A 68 -6.52 -12.22 6.35
N GLN A 69 -5.73 -12.75 7.29
CA GLN A 69 -5.43 -12.08 8.56
C GLN A 69 -4.68 -10.77 8.34
N GLN A 70 -3.68 -10.80 7.44
CA GLN A 70 -2.92 -9.61 7.07
C GLN A 70 -3.81 -8.57 6.38
N MET A 71 -4.75 -8.99 5.54
CA MET A 71 -5.68 -8.08 4.86
C MET A 71 -6.60 -7.35 5.82
N VAL A 72 -7.16 -8.00 6.84
CA VAL A 72 -8.00 -7.33 7.85
C VAL A 72 -7.26 -6.20 8.56
N VAL A 73 -6.01 -6.44 8.94
CA VAL A 73 -5.18 -5.44 9.61
C VAL A 73 -4.83 -4.30 8.66
N ARG A 74 -4.48 -4.65 7.42
CA ARG A 74 -4.15 -3.68 6.37
C ARG A 74 -5.35 -2.77 6.08
N GLU A 75 -6.55 -3.33 5.93
CA GLU A 75 -7.79 -2.58 5.69
C GLU A 75 -8.08 -1.63 6.83
N LYS A 76 -7.98 -2.06 8.09
CA LYS A 76 -8.14 -1.16 9.25
C LYS A 76 -7.19 0.03 9.24
N ILE A 77 -5.91 -0.19 8.91
CA ILE A 77 -4.92 0.89 8.80
C ILE A 77 -5.29 1.84 7.66
N LEU A 78 -5.61 1.30 6.49
CA LEU A 78 -6.01 2.09 5.33
C LEU A 78 -7.28 2.89 5.58
N ASP A 79 -8.27 2.32 6.26
CA ASP A 79 -9.52 2.98 6.61
C ASP A 79 -9.29 4.14 7.56
N MET A 80 -8.40 4.00 8.55
CA MET A 80 -8.00 5.10 9.43
C MET A 80 -7.38 6.25 8.64
N VAL A 81 -6.42 5.94 7.76
CA VAL A 81 -5.74 6.92 6.90
C VAL A 81 -6.73 7.63 5.97
N VAL A 82 -7.57 6.86 5.25
CA VAL A 82 -8.56 7.39 4.31
C VAL A 82 -9.63 8.21 5.03
N SER A 83 -10.04 7.81 6.23
CA SER A 83 -11.00 8.58 7.03
C SER A 83 -10.44 9.94 7.43
N CYS A 84 -9.15 10.02 7.80
CA CYS A 84 -8.47 11.30 8.04
C CYS A 84 -8.44 12.16 6.76
N PHE A 85 -8.04 11.59 5.62
CA PHE A 85 -8.03 12.33 4.35
C PHE A 85 -9.43 12.87 3.97
N LYS A 86 -10.49 12.08 4.18
CA LYS A 86 -11.88 12.50 3.95
C LYS A 86 -12.33 13.58 4.94
N ARG A 87 -11.92 13.51 6.22
CA ARG A 87 -12.18 14.55 7.22
C ARG A 87 -11.61 15.90 6.78
N HIS A 88 -10.47 15.89 6.10
CA HIS A 88 -9.85 17.07 5.49
C HIS A 88 -10.40 17.41 4.10
N GLY A 89 -11.50 16.78 3.65
CA GLY A 89 -12.20 17.15 2.42
C GLY A 89 -11.45 16.81 1.11
N ALA A 90 -10.49 15.89 1.15
CA ALA A 90 -9.77 15.48 -0.06
C ALA A 90 -10.59 14.56 -0.97
N LYS A 91 -10.46 14.77 -2.28
CA LYS A 91 -11.06 13.91 -3.31
C LYS A 91 -10.18 12.70 -3.58
N ARG A 92 -10.76 11.52 -3.79
CA ARG A 92 -10.00 10.34 -4.22
C ARG A 92 -9.61 10.50 -5.69
N LEU A 93 -8.34 10.20 -6.01
CA LEU A 93 -7.83 10.03 -7.36
C LEU A 93 -7.33 8.60 -7.53
N ASP A 94 -7.34 8.10 -8.76
CA ASP A 94 -6.55 6.94 -9.16
C ASP A 94 -5.93 7.18 -10.55
N THR A 95 -4.79 6.54 -10.80
CA THR A 95 -4.07 6.60 -12.09
C THR A 95 -3.67 5.18 -12.51
N PRO A 96 -3.35 4.95 -13.80
CA PRO A 96 -2.80 3.68 -14.25
C PRO A 96 -1.55 3.26 -13.44
N ALA A 97 -1.31 1.95 -13.37
CA ALA A 97 -0.12 1.41 -12.69
C ALA A 97 1.20 1.70 -13.45
N PHE A 98 1.11 1.92 -14.75
CA PHE A 98 2.21 2.28 -15.62
C PHE A 98 1.93 3.61 -16.30
N GLU A 99 2.99 4.39 -16.51
CA GLU A 99 3.00 5.64 -17.25
C GLU A 99 3.90 5.48 -18.49
N LEU A 100 3.80 6.41 -19.43
CA LEU A 100 4.78 6.50 -20.52
C LEU A 100 6.17 6.68 -19.91
N LYS A 101 7.15 5.91 -20.41
CA LYS A 101 8.52 5.91 -19.85
C LYS A 101 9.14 7.31 -19.81
N GLU A 102 8.92 8.09 -20.86
CA GLU A 102 9.39 9.48 -20.95
C GLU A 102 8.83 10.40 -19.86
N MET A 103 7.65 10.09 -19.29
CA MET A 103 7.03 10.89 -18.24
C MET A 103 7.70 10.70 -16.88
N LEU A 104 8.38 9.56 -16.68
CA LEU A 104 9.07 9.22 -15.43
C LEU A 104 10.58 9.47 -15.51
N THR A 105 11.15 9.44 -16.71
CA THR A 105 12.59 9.63 -16.93
C THR A 105 12.97 11.09 -16.61
N GLU A 106 14.13 11.30 -15.98
CA GLU A 106 14.67 12.62 -15.57
C GLU A 106 13.91 13.34 -14.43
N ARG A 107 12.89 12.74 -13.81
CA ARG A 107 12.11 13.36 -12.72
C ARG A 107 12.57 12.98 -11.31
N TYR A 108 13.34 11.90 -11.21
CA TYR A 108 13.75 11.31 -9.93
C TYR A 108 15.26 11.34 -9.69
N GLY A 109 16.02 12.11 -10.48
CA GLY A 109 17.48 12.22 -10.30
C GLY A 109 18.18 10.87 -10.36
N GLU A 110 19.04 10.61 -9.36
CA GLU A 110 19.79 9.36 -9.18
C GLU A 110 18.87 8.11 -9.06
N ASP A 111 17.63 8.28 -8.59
CA ASP A 111 16.67 7.18 -8.40
C ASP A 111 16.01 6.70 -9.69
N SER A 112 16.18 7.42 -10.81
CA SER A 112 15.61 7.05 -12.12
C SER A 112 16.05 5.64 -12.57
N GLY A 113 17.24 5.19 -12.13
CA GLY A 113 17.77 3.85 -12.42
C GLY A 113 17.00 2.70 -11.73
N LEU A 114 16.09 3.01 -10.81
CA LEU A 114 15.35 2.05 -10.01
C LEU A 114 13.93 1.77 -10.55
N ILE A 115 13.58 2.29 -11.72
CA ILE A 115 12.25 2.12 -12.33
C ILE A 115 12.13 0.75 -13.02
N TYR A 116 10.95 0.15 -12.96
CA TYR A 116 10.59 -1.06 -13.70
C TYR A 116 10.05 -0.72 -15.08
N ASP A 117 10.78 -1.10 -16.12
CA ASP A 117 10.33 -0.96 -17.52
C ASP A 117 9.56 -2.20 -17.97
N LEU A 118 8.51 -1.98 -18.77
CA LEU A 118 7.80 -3.05 -19.47
C LEU A 118 8.58 -3.43 -20.73
N LYS A 119 8.41 -4.68 -21.16
CA LYS A 119 9.04 -5.18 -22.39
C LYS A 119 8.45 -4.44 -23.60
N ASP A 120 9.30 -4.03 -24.53
CA ASP A 120 8.85 -3.55 -25.83
C ASP A 120 8.16 -4.69 -26.62
N GLN A 121 6.92 -4.41 -27.03
CA GLN A 121 6.07 -5.30 -27.80
C GLN A 121 5.57 -4.65 -29.10
N GLY A 122 6.24 -3.61 -29.58
CA GLY A 122 5.91 -2.89 -30.82
C GLY A 122 4.95 -1.71 -30.64
N GLY A 123 4.87 -1.15 -29.44
CA GLY A 123 3.98 -0.04 -29.08
C GLY A 123 4.69 1.03 -28.25
N GLU A 124 3.94 1.72 -27.39
CA GLU A 124 4.47 2.73 -26.49
C GLU A 124 5.44 2.11 -25.46
N LEU A 125 6.51 2.82 -25.12
CA LEU A 125 7.42 2.41 -24.06
C LEU A 125 6.82 2.82 -22.71
N LEU A 126 6.62 1.83 -21.84
CA LEU A 126 5.92 2.00 -20.57
C LEU A 126 6.80 1.60 -19.40
N SER A 127 6.58 2.26 -18.26
CA SER A 127 7.26 1.98 -17.01
C SER A 127 6.26 2.00 -15.85
N LEU A 128 6.44 1.12 -14.87
CA LEU A 128 5.63 1.15 -13.64
C LEU A 128 5.93 2.43 -12.85
N ARG A 129 4.89 3.03 -12.28
CA ARG A 129 5.04 4.25 -11.47
C ARG A 129 5.92 4.00 -10.23
N TYR A 130 6.87 4.89 -10.01
CA TYR A 130 7.80 4.86 -8.88
C TYR A 130 7.20 5.46 -7.60
N ASP A 131 6.30 6.42 -7.78
CA ASP A 131 5.51 7.09 -6.74
C ASP A 131 4.08 7.42 -7.24
N LEU A 132 3.32 8.18 -6.44
CA LEU A 132 2.01 8.73 -6.83
C LEU A 132 2.05 10.24 -7.12
N THR A 133 3.14 10.93 -6.77
CA THR A 133 3.33 12.38 -6.98
C THR A 133 3.49 12.74 -8.46
N VAL A 134 4.36 12.03 -9.19
CA VAL A 134 4.59 12.32 -10.61
C VAL A 134 3.35 12.03 -11.47
N PRO A 135 2.65 10.89 -11.29
CA PRO A 135 1.34 10.67 -11.91
C PRO A 135 0.31 11.77 -11.61
N PHE A 136 0.35 12.34 -10.39
CA PHE A 136 -0.52 13.46 -10.03
C PHE A 136 -0.14 14.77 -10.73
N ALA A 137 1.14 15.11 -10.82
CA ALA A 137 1.60 16.28 -11.56
C ALA A 137 1.20 16.21 -13.04
N ARG A 138 1.40 15.04 -13.66
CA ARG A 138 0.93 14.75 -15.02
C ARG A 138 -0.60 14.88 -15.12
N TYR A 139 -1.35 14.40 -14.12
CA TYR A 139 -2.82 14.54 -14.08
C TYR A 139 -3.26 16.00 -14.09
N LEU A 140 -2.65 16.84 -13.27
CA LEU A 140 -2.96 18.26 -13.19
C LEU A 140 -2.68 18.96 -14.52
N ALA A 141 -1.51 18.74 -15.11
CA ALA A 141 -1.11 19.34 -16.38
C ALA A 141 -2.02 18.91 -17.54
N MET A 142 -2.24 17.59 -17.70
CA MET A 142 -3.07 17.04 -18.77
C MET A 142 -4.51 17.54 -18.73
N ASN A 143 -5.08 17.68 -17.53
CA ASN A 143 -6.47 18.13 -17.35
C ASN A 143 -6.59 19.64 -17.11
N LYS A 144 -5.48 20.38 -17.15
CA LYS A 144 -5.41 21.84 -16.90
C LYS A 144 -6.04 22.24 -15.55
N VAL A 145 -5.86 21.41 -14.53
CA VAL A 145 -6.40 21.62 -13.19
C VAL A 145 -5.43 22.49 -12.40
N LYS A 146 -5.89 23.68 -11.99
CA LYS A 146 -5.07 24.65 -11.24
C LYS A 146 -5.22 24.54 -9.73
N LYS A 147 -6.31 23.94 -9.24
CA LYS A 147 -6.60 23.78 -7.81
C LYS A 147 -7.22 22.41 -7.56
N MET A 148 -6.62 21.64 -6.66
CA MET A 148 -7.14 20.34 -6.27
C MET A 148 -6.59 19.93 -4.91
N LYS A 149 -7.47 19.44 -4.04
CA LYS A 149 -7.09 18.74 -2.81
C LYS A 149 -7.48 17.27 -2.95
N ARG A 150 -6.50 16.37 -2.92
CA ARG A 150 -6.70 14.96 -3.27
C ARG A 150 -5.97 14.00 -2.37
N TYR A 151 -6.46 12.77 -2.32
CA TYR A 151 -5.71 11.64 -1.82
C TYR A 151 -5.66 10.51 -2.84
N HIS A 152 -4.58 9.73 -2.83
CA HIS A 152 -4.37 8.56 -3.68
C HIS A 152 -3.78 7.43 -2.84
N VAL A 153 -4.47 6.31 -2.79
CA VAL A 153 -3.97 5.07 -2.17
C VAL A 153 -3.70 4.07 -3.27
N GLY A 154 -2.44 3.69 -3.45
CA GLY A 154 -2.04 2.85 -4.57
C GLY A 154 -0.70 2.15 -4.34
N LYS A 155 -0.51 1.02 -5.03
CA LYS A 155 0.80 0.36 -5.11
C LYS A 155 1.75 1.15 -6.02
N VAL A 156 3.03 1.10 -5.65
CA VAL A 156 4.17 1.65 -6.40
C VAL A 156 5.29 0.63 -6.46
N TRP A 157 6.19 0.79 -7.43
CA TRP A 157 7.25 -0.19 -7.69
C TRP A 157 8.63 0.45 -7.77
N ARG A 158 9.56 -0.06 -6.96
CA ARG A 158 10.95 0.41 -6.89
C ARG A 158 11.90 -0.77 -6.92
N ARG A 159 12.92 -0.74 -7.78
CA ARG A 159 13.91 -1.83 -7.93
C ARG A 159 14.99 -1.83 -6.85
N GLU A 160 14.74 -1.14 -5.74
CA GLU A 160 15.61 -1.13 -4.55
C GLU A 160 15.96 -2.55 -4.08
N SER A 161 17.08 -2.65 -3.38
CA SER A 161 17.44 -3.87 -2.65
C SER A 161 16.48 -4.04 -1.47
N PRO A 162 15.63 -5.08 -1.46
CA PRO A 162 14.61 -5.20 -0.43
C PRO A 162 15.22 -5.61 0.91
N THR A 163 14.83 -4.94 1.98
CA THR A 163 15.12 -5.33 3.37
C THR A 163 13.80 -5.71 4.04
N ILE A 164 13.39 -6.98 3.85
CA ILE A 164 12.05 -7.47 4.22
C ILE A 164 11.76 -7.30 5.72
N VAL A 165 12.77 -7.54 6.57
CA VAL A 165 12.65 -7.36 8.04
C VAL A 165 12.32 -5.92 8.43
N GLN A 166 12.77 -4.95 7.63
CA GLN A 166 12.55 -3.51 7.85
C GLN A 166 11.33 -2.97 7.05
N GLY A 167 10.52 -3.85 6.47
CA GLY A 167 9.35 -3.49 5.67
C GLY A 167 9.69 -2.81 4.33
N ARG A 168 10.92 -2.97 3.80
CA ARG A 168 11.32 -2.45 2.50
C ARG A 168 11.10 -3.49 1.41
N TYR A 169 10.12 -3.24 0.56
CA TYR A 169 9.72 -4.10 -0.55
C TYR A 169 9.95 -3.40 -1.89
N ARG A 170 9.88 -4.18 -2.97
CA ARG A 170 9.94 -3.66 -4.35
C ARG A 170 8.56 -3.29 -4.88
N GLU A 171 7.52 -3.91 -4.34
CA GLU A 171 6.13 -3.52 -4.49
C GLU A 171 5.59 -3.19 -3.11
N PHE A 172 5.05 -1.99 -2.92
CA PHE A 172 4.42 -1.59 -1.67
C PHE A 172 3.37 -0.51 -1.91
N CYS A 173 2.52 -0.26 -0.93
CA CYS A 173 1.49 0.76 -1.02
C CYS A 173 1.97 2.09 -0.46
N GLN A 174 1.66 3.16 -1.17
CA GLN A 174 1.73 4.53 -0.69
C GLN A 174 0.32 5.07 -0.46
N CYS A 175 0.22 6.04 0.44
CA CYS A 175 -1.02 6.72 0.79
C CYS A 175 -0.73 8.21 0.79
N ASP A 176 -0.99 8.83 -0.35
CA ASP A 176 -0.57 10.20 -0.62
C ASP A 176 -1.75 11.15 -0.44
N PHE A 177 -1.49 12.33 0.09
CA PHE A 177 -2.41 13.43 0.22
C PHE A 177 -1.72 14.71 -0.24
N ASP A 178 -2.36 15.45 -1.14
CA ASP A 178 -1.74 16.61 -1.79
C ASP A 178 -2.73 17.74 -1.99
N ILE A 179 -2.24 18.96 -1.79
CA ILE A 179 -2.93 20.21 -2.01
C ILE A 179 -2.19 20.96 -3.11
N ALA A 180 -2.83 21.05 -4.27
CA ALA A 180 -2.36 21.79 -5.43
C ALA A 180 -3.14 23.10 -5.57
N GLY A 181 -2.41 24.20 -5.77
CA GLY A 181 -2.96 25.51 -6.07
C GLY A 181 -2.20 26.66 -5.42
N HIS A 182 -2.46 27.87 -5.92
CA HIS A 182 -1.95 29.10 -5.32
C HIS A 182 -2.86 29.51 -4.15
N PHE A 183 -2.27 29.61 -2.97
CA PHE A 183 -2.88 29.93 -1.67
C PHE A 183 -1.94 30.82 -0.87
N ASP A 184 -2.44 31.37 0.24
CA ASP A 184 -1.62 32.13 1.17
C ASP A 184 -0.56 31.25 1.84
N PRO A 185 0.61 31.81 2.19
CA PRO A 185 1.77 31.04 2.61
C PRO A 185 1.50 30.13 3.81
N MET A 186 2.08 28.93 3.77
CA MET A 186 2.18 27.95 4.86
C MET A 186 0.87 27.35 5.38
N ILE A 187 -0.31 27.83 4.98
CA ILE A 187 -1.59 27.27 5.43
C ILE A 187 -1.76 25.81 4.95
N PRO A 188 -1.58 25.49 3.65
CA PRO A 188 -1.71 24.10 3.19
C PRO A 188 -0.60 23.19 3.74
N ASP A 189 0.60 23.74 3.93
CA ASP A 189 1.76 23.04 4.48
C ASP A 189 1.51 22.61 5.93
N ALA A 190 0.96 23.52 6.74
CA ALA A 190 0.53 23.22 8.10
C ALA A 190 -0.60 22.17 8.14
N GLU A 191 -1.55 22.21 7.21
CA GLU A 191 -2.61 21.20 7.10
C GLU A 191 -2.02 19.80 6.81
N CYS A 192 -1.01 19.70 5.94
CA CYS A 192 -0.33 18.43 5.67
C CYS A 192 0.35 17.86 6.93
N VAL A 193 1.08 18.68 7.68
CA VAL A 193 1.71 18.24 8.94
C VAL A 193 0.65 17.84 9.97
N LYS A 194 -0.49 18.55 10.05
CA LYS A 194 -1.61 18.18 10.92
C LYS A 194 -2.18 16.81 10.58
N ILE A 195 -2.44 16.54 9.30
CA ILE A 195 -2.96 15.23 8.84
C ILE A 195 -1.99 14.11 9.22
N MET A 196 -0.68 14.33 9.03
CA MET A 196 0.34 13.37 9.42
C MET A 196 0.29 13.06 10.92
N CYS A 197 0.19 14.10 11.76
CA CYS A 197 0.05 13.95 13.21
C CYS A 197 -1.24 13.22 13.62
N GLU A 198 -2.38 13.54 13.00
CA GLU A 198 -3.66 12.89 13.30
C GLU A 198 -3.64 11.39 12.95
N ILE A 199 -3.04 11.04 11.80
CA ILE A 199 -2.92 9.64 11.38
C ILE A 199 -2.03 8.85 12.34
N LEU A 200 -0.84 9.36 12.65
CA LEU A 200 0.11 8.66 13.51
C LEU A 200 -0.40 8.49 14.94
N SER A 201 -1.05 9.53 15.49
CA SER A 201 -1.73 9.44 16.80
C SER A 201 -2.89 8.44 16.76
N GLY A 202 -3.70 8.45 15.70
CA GLY A 202 -4.84 7.55 15.55
C GLY A 202 -4.47 6.07 15.40
N LEU A 203 -3.28 5.78 14.86
CA LEU A 203 -2.77 4.41 14.71
C LEU A 203 -2.17 3.83 16.00
N GLN A 204 -1.97 4.63 17.05
CA GLN A 204 -1.49 4.19 18.37
C GLN A 204 -0.19 3.38 18.31
N LEU A 205 0.75 3.79 17.46
CA LEU A 205 2.02 3.08 17.23
C LEU A 205 3.09 3.38 18.28
N GLY A 206 2.76 4.10 19.35
CA GLY A 206 3.74 4.66 20.30
C GLY A 206 3.99 6.13 20.01
N ASP A 207 5.05 6.67 20.60
CA ASP A 207 5.39 8.08 20.39
C ASP A 207 6.11 8.29 19.05
N PHE A 208 6.02 9.51 18.52
CA PHE A 208 6.59 9.87 17.23
C PHE A 208 7.03 11.33 17.23
N LEU A 209 7.95 11.65 16.31
CA LEU A 209 8.45 12.98 16.07
C LEU A 209 8.38 13.28 14.57
N ILE A 210 7.94 14.49 14.21
CA ILE A 210 7.96 14.98 12.83
C ILE A 210 9.12 15.96 12.70
N LYS A 211 10.14 15.55 11.96
CA LYS A 211 11.25 16.42 11.56
C LYS A 211 10.77 17.34 10.44
N VAL A 212 11.11 18.62 10.50
CA VAL A 212 10.82 19.62 9.46
C VAL A 212 12.09 20.36 9.09
N ASN A 213 12.21 20.73 7.82
CA ASN A 213 13.26 21.60 7.29
C ASN A 213 12.75 22.31 6.03
N ASP A 214 13.56 23.13 5.37
CA ASP A 214 13.23 23.78 4.10
C ASP A 214 14.38 23.62 3.09
N ARG A 215 14.04 23.32 1.84
CA ARG A 215 15.01 23.14 0.75
C ARG A 215 15.86 24.40 0.53
N ARG A 216 15.25 25.58 0.56
CA ARG A 216 15.93 26.88 0.37
C ARG A 216 16.91 27.16 1.50
N LEU A 217 16.61 26.69 2.70
CA LEU A 217 17.52 26.80 3.83
C LEU A 217 18.74 25.89 3.64
N LEU A 218 18.56 24.65 3.20
CA LEU A 218 19.69 23.77 2.85
C LEU A 218 20.58 24.38 1.76
N ASP A 219 19.96 24.93 0.71
CA ASP A 219 20.66 25.64 -0.36
C ASP A 219 21.49 26.82 0.20
N GLY A 220 20.87 27.61 1.07
CA GLY A 220 21.49 28.75 1.73
C GLY A 220 22.66 28.36 2.63
N ILE A 221 22.49 27.33 3.48
CA ILE A 221 23.53 26.81 4.37
C ILE A 221 24.76 26.39 3.56
N PHE A 222 24.56 25.60 2.51
CA PHE A 222 25.68 25.12 1.69
C PHE A 222 26.39 26.27 0.96
N ALA A 223 25.64 27.26 0.48
CA ALA A 223 26.21 28.45 -0.14
C ALA A 223 27.08 29.25 0.85
N VAL A 224 26.60 29.53 2.07
CA VAL A 224 27.38 30.28 3.08
C VAL A 224 28.57 29.47 3.60
N CYS A 225 28.43 28.15 3.70
CA CYS A 225 29.55 27.28 4.05
C CYS A 225 30.61 27.18 2.94
N GLY A 226 30.31 27.59 1.70
CA GLY A 226 31.25 27.57 0.57
C GLY A 226 31.28 26.25 -0.20
N VAL A 227 30.17 25.52 -0.25
CA VAL A 227 30.02 24.32 -1.08
C VAL A 227 29.92 24.73 -2.56
N PRO A 228 30.74 24.16 -3.46
CA PRO A 228 30.60 24.41 -4.89
C PRO A 228 29.26 23.90 -5.43
N GLU A 229 28.60 24.67 -6.31
CA GLU A 229 27.31 24.28 -6.93
C GLU A 229 27.38 22.89 -7.59
N SER A 230 28.49 22.55 -8.24
CA SER A 230 28.69 21.26 -8.90
C SER A 230 28.70 20.06 -7.94
N LYS A 231 28.90 20.29 -6.63
CA LYS A 231 28.92 19.26 -5.59
C LYS A 231 27.65 19.25 -4.75
N PHE A 232 26.71 20.15 -5.01
CA PHE A 232 25.53 20.38 -4.17
C PHE A 232 24.76 19.08 -3.86
N HIS A 233 24.28 18.38 -4.89
CA HIS A 233 23.52 17.13 -4.75
C HIS A 233 24.32 16.04 -4.03
N ALA A 234 25.62 15.92 -4.33
CA ALA A 234 26.48 14.93 -3.71
C ALA A 234 26.67 15.18 -2.21
N ILE A 235 26.71 16.45 -1.78
CA ILE A 235 26.81 16.83 -0.36
C ILE A 235 25.45 16.68 0.35
N CYS A 236 24.33 17.08 -0.28
CA CYS A 236 22.99 16.79 0.24
C CYS A 236 22.81 15.29 0.52
N SER A 237 23.20 14.44 -0.43
CA SER A 237 23.17 12.98 -0.30
C SER A 237 24.03 12.46 0.87
N SER A 238 25.15 13.12 1.18
CA SER A 238 25.98 12.76 2.34
C SER A 238 25.34 13.22 3.65
N VAL A 239 24.80 14.45 3.71
CA VAL A 239 24.12 15.00 4.90
C VAL A 239 22.87 14.17 5.26
N ASP A 240 22.13 13.70 4.26
CA ASP A 240 20.94 12.85 4.46
C ASP A 240 21.22 11.59 5.29
N LYS A 241 22.46 11.10 5.25
CA LYS A 241 22.88 9.89 5.97
C LYS A 241 23.09 10.11 7.46
N LEU A 242 23.01 11.35 7.97
CA LEU A 242 23.12 11.66 9.40
C LEU A 242 22.01 11.01 10.24
N ASP A 243 20.93 10.58 9.60
CA ASP A 243 19.88 9.79 10.24
C ASP A 243 20.33 8.37 10.66
N LYS A 244 21.41 7.86 10.05
CA LYS A 244 21.92 6.49 10.24
C LYS A 244 23.40 6.44 10.58
N MET A 245 24.16 7.47 10.25
CA MET A 245 25.61 7.55 10.39
C MET A 245 25.99 8.67 11.35
N SER A 246 27.12 8.51 12.04
CA SER A 246 27.65 9.57 12.88
C SER A 246 28.13 10.75 12.03
N TRP A 247 28.13 11.96 12.60
CA TRP A 247 28.73 13.14 11.96
C TRP A 247 30.16 12.88 11.49
N LYS A 248 30.96 12.16 12.29
CA LYS A 248 32.34 11.81 11.95
C LYS A 248 32.44 11.03 10.64
N ASP A 249 31.54 10.06 10.43
CA ASP A 249 31.53 9.23 9.23
C ASP A 249 31.02 10.00 8.00
N VAL A 250 29.99 10.83 8.19
CA VAL A 250 29.45 11.70 7.13
C VAL A 250 30.48 12.74 6.70
N ARG A 251 31.14 13.39 7.65
CA ARG A 251 32.27 14.30 7.40
C ARG A 251 33.39 13.61 6.64
N HIS A 252 33.77 12.39 7.05
CA HIS A 252 34.78 11.61 6.34
C HIS A 252 34.36 11.31 4.90
N GLU A 253 33.10 10.96 4.65
CA GLU A 253 32.57 10.78 3.30
C GLU A 253 32.68 12.06 2.45
N MET A 254 32.24 13.21 2.99
CA MET A 254 32.28 14.49 2.29
C MET A 254 33.70 14.88 1.88
N VAL A 255 34.67 14.70 2.79
CA VAL A 255 36.08 15.05 2.52
C VAL A 255 36.72 14.01 1.60
N ALA A 256 36.71 12.73 2.00
CA ALA A 256 37.51 11.69 1.33
C ALA A 256 36.91 11.21 0.01
N LYS A 257 35.57 11.14 -0.10
CA LYS A 257 34.89 10.61 -1.30
C LYS A 257 34.34 11.70 -2.22
N ARG A 258 33.83 12.80 -1.65
CA ARG A 258 33.27 13.92 -2.43
C ARG A 258 34.29 15.04 -2.68
N GLY A 259 35.46 14.97 -2.05
CA GLY A 259 36.55 15.93 -2.24
C GLY A 259 36.20 17.33 -1.75
N LEU A 260 35.39 17.44 -0.71
CA LEU A 260 35.08 18.72 -0.06
C LEU A 260 36.23 19.14 0.85
N ALA A 261 36.53 20.44 0.93
CA ALA A 261 37.56 20.94 1.84
C ALA A 261 37.14 20.65 3.30
N PRO A 262 38.06 20.19 4.18
CA PRO A 262 37.74 19.88 5.57
C PRO A 262 37.06 21.04 6.32
N GLU A 263 37.49 22.27 6.08
CA GLU A 263 36.98 23.47 6.74
C GLU A 263 35.54 23.80 6.30
N VAL A 264 35.21 23.50 5.04
CA VAL A 264 33.83 23.62 4.53
C VAL A 264 32.96 22.54 5.18
N ALA A 265 33.46 21.31 5.29
CA ALA A 265 32.75 20.23 5.97
C ALA A 265 32.49 20.54 7.45
N ASP A 266 33.47 21.11 8.15
CA ASP A 266 33.32 21.52 9.55
C ASP A 266 32.24 22.60 9.72
N ARG A 267 32.24 23.64 8.87
CA ARG A 267 31.18 24.66 8.88
C ARG A 267 29.78 24.10 8.61
N ILE A 268 29.66 23.10 7.71
CA ILE A 268 28.38 22.42 7.51
C ILE A 268 27.94 21.74 8.81
N GLY A 269 28.88 21.10 9.51
CA GLY A 269 28.66 20.43 10.80
C GLY A 269 28.03 21.33 11.85
N ASP A 270 28.54 22.57 11.95
CA ASP A 270 28.03 23.57 12.88
C ASP A 270 26.52 23.83 12.71
N TYR A 271 25.99 23.67 11.50
CA TYR A 271 24.56 23.82 11.20
C TYR A 271 23.79 22.49 11.25
N VAL A 272 24.24 21.46 10.52
CA VAL A 272 23.45 20.23 10.31
C VAL A 272 23.30 19.38 11.57
N GLN A 273 24.10 19.65 12.61
CA GLN A 273 23.95 19.00 13.91
C GLN A 273 22.91 19.68 14.80
N CYS A 274 22.38 20.84 14.41
CA CYS A 274 21.35 21.56 15.16
C CYS A 274 19.96 20.99 14.88
N HIS A 275 19.20 20.76 15.95
CA HIS A 275 17.78 20.45 15.90
C HIS A 275 17.07 21.01 17.14
N GLY A 276 15.80 21.39 17.01
CA GLY A 276 15.06 22.06 18.08
C GLY A 276 13.63 22.44 17.69
N GLY A 277 13.01 23.30 18.50
CA GLY A 277 11.68 23.86 18.21
C GLY A 277 11.76 25.22 17.51
N VAL A 278 10.72 26.04 17.72
CA VAL A 278 10.65 27.40 17.17
C VAL A 278 11.80 28.31 17.63
N SER A 279 12.34 28.11 18.82
CA SER A 279 13.48 28.90 19.33
C SER A 279 14.71 28.77 18.42
N LEU A 280 14.96 27.57 17.87
CA LEU A 280 16.06 27.36 16.94
C LEU A 280 15.84 28.11 15.62
N VAL A 281 14.58 28.23 15.16
CA VAL A 281 14.26 29.06 13.98
C VAL A 281 14.62 30.52 14.26
N GLU A 282 14.32 31.02 15.47
CA GLU A 282 14.64 32.39 15.87
C GLU A 282 16.13 32.62 16.01
N ASP A 283 16.87 31.67 16.58
CA ASP A 283 18.33 31.70 16.66
C ASP A 283 18.96 31.75 15.26
N MET A 284 18.48 30.92 14.33
CA MET A 284 18.97 30.87 12.94
C MET A 284 18.60 32.14 12.15
N LEU A 285 17.50 32.82 12.48
CA LEU A 285 17.18 34.14 11.91
C LEU A 285 18.17 35.24 12.36
N GLN A 286 18.81 35.08 13.51
CA GLN A 286 19.84 36.00 14.01
C GLN A 286 21.26 35.63 13.56
N ASP A 287 21.45 34.48 12.89
CA ASP A 287 22.75 34.08 12.39
C ASP A 287 23.26 35.07 11.32
N PRO A 288 24.46 35.66 11.50
CA PRO A 288 24.96 36.73 10.64
C PRO A 288 25.33 36.28 9.22
N GLU A 289 25.61 34.99 9.00
CA GLU A 289 25.92 34.44 7.69
C GLU A 289 24.63 34.03 6.96
N LEU A 290 23.71 33.33 7.64
CA LEU A 290 22.43 32.93 7.05
C LEU A 290 21.51 34.11 6.74
N SER A 291 21.48 35.14 7.61
CA SER A 291 20.65 36.34 7.40
C SER A 291 21.04 37.14 6.15
N ARG A 292 22.26 36.95 5.63
CA ARG A 292 22.72 37.56 4.35
C ARG A 292 22.27 36.77 3.13
N ASN A 293 21.88 35.51 3.31
CA ASN A 293 21.38 34.67 2.22
C ASN A 293 19.85 34.83 2.09
N LYS A 294 19.41 35.42 0.97
CA LYS A 294 17.99 35.69 0.72
C LYS A 294 17.12 34.42 0.77
N GLN A 295 17.60 33.31 0.19
CA GLN A 295 16.84 32.05 0.16
C GLN A 295 16.71 31.43 1.56
N ALA A 296 17.79 31.45 2.35
CA ALA A 296 17.75 31.01 3.74
C ALA A 296 16.76 31.84 4.57
N LEU A 297 16.77 33.16 4.40
CA LEU A 297 15.87 34.06 5.13
C LEU A 297 14.40 33.83 4.77
N GLU A 298 14.07 33.62 3.50
CA GLU A 298 12.72 33.24 3.06
C GLU A 298 12.30 31.89 3.65
N GLY A 299 13.18 30.88 3.62
CA GLY A 299 12.91 29.56 4.20
C GLY A 299 12.68 29.62 5.72
N LEU A 300 13.50 30.37 6.45
CA LEU A 300 13.34 30.57 7.90
C LEU A 300 12.08 31.36 8.25
N GLY A 301 11.72 32.37 7.44
CA GLY A 301 10.48 33.12 7.58
C GLY A 301 9.24 32.23 7.43
N ASP A 302 9.25 31.37 6.41
CA ASP A 302 8.18 30.39 6.18
C ASP A 302 8.12 29.34 7.29
N LEU A 303 9.27 28.86 7.80
CA LEU A 303 9.30 27.94 8.95
C LEU A 303 8.76 28.60 10.22
N LYS A 304 9.08 29.88 10.48
CA LYS A 304 8.52 30.62 11.61
C LYS A 304 6.99 30.69 11.52
N LEU A 305 6.47 31.07 10.36
CA LEU A 305 5.03 31.11 10.12
C LEU A 305 4.36 29.73 10.25
N LEU A 306 5.03 28.68 9.78
CA LEU A 306 4.58 27.31 9.94
C LEU A 306 4.47 26.94 11.43
N PHE A 307 5.47 27.23 12.26
CA PHE A 307 5.41 26.96 13.70
C PHE A 307 4.27 27.70 14.40
N ASP A 308 3.95 28.93 13.99
CA ASP A 308 2.80 29.66 14.51
C ASP A 308 1.49 28.90 14.23
N TYR A 309 1.29 28.43 12.99
CA TYR A 309 0.11 27.65 12.62
C TYR A 309 0.05 26.27 13.31
N LEU A 310 1.20 25.60 13.46
CA LEU A 310 1.29 24.31 14.15
C LEU A 310 1.00 24.43 15.64
N THR A 311 1.30 25.58 16.24
CA THR A 311 0.92 25.92 17.62
C THR A 311 -0.59 26.09 17.73
N LEU A 312 -1.23 26.81 16.80
CA LEU A 312 -2.69 26.94 16.74
C LEU A 312 -3.40 25.59 16.53
N PHE A 313 -2.80 24.67 15.79
CA PHE A 313 -3.30 23.30 15.61
C PHE A 313 -3.02 22.37 16.80
N GLY A 314 -2.31 22.84 17.82
CA GLY A 314 -1.99 22.10 19.04
C GLY A 314 -1.03 20.93 18.81
N ILE A 315 -0.12 21.04 17.84
CA ILE A 315 0.81 19.96 17.46
C ILE A 315 2.28 20.35 17.46
N ALA A 316 2.63 21.61 17.79
CA ALA A 316 4.01 22.10 17.75
C ALA A 316 5.00 21.26 18.58
N GLU A 317 4.56 20.66 19.69
CA GLU A 317 5.41 19.79 20.55
C GLU A 317 5.85 18.49 19.85
N LYS A 318 5.16 18.06 18.79
CA LYS A 318 5.51 16.88 18.00
C LYS A 318 6.49 17.21 16.86
N ILE A 319 6.93 18.46 16.74
CA ILE A 319 7.67 18.97 15.60
C ILE A 319 9.08 19.34 16.02
N SER A 320 10.07 18.84 15.28
CA SER A 320 11.46 19.20 15.44
C SER A 320 11.95 19.84 14.16
N PHE A 321 12.33 21.11 14.21
CA PHE A 321 13.15 21.71 13.18
C PHE A 321 14.53 21.03 13.22
N ASP A 322 14.93 20.38 12.13
CA ASP A 322 16.12 19.54 12.08
C ASP A 322 16.88 19.82 10.78
N LEU A 323 18.04 20.47 10.88
CA LEU A 323 18.83 20.91 9.72
C LEU A 323 19.53 19.73 9.01
N SER A 324 19.60 18.55 9.65
CA SER A 324 20.12 17.34 9.01
C SER A 324 19.14 16.73 8.01
N LEU A 325 17.85 17.09 8.09
CA LEU A 325 16.82 16.58 7.18
C LEU A 325 17.05 17.15 5.79
N ALA A 326 17.74 16.39 4.94
CA ALA A 326 17.97 16.70 3.53
C ALA A 326 17.27 15.71 2.58
N ARG A 327 16.32 14.92 3.11
CA ARG A 327 15.56 13.96 2.32
C ARG A 327 14.69 14.65 1.29
N GLY A 328 14.78 14.18 0.06
CA GLY A 328 13.87 14.60 -0.98
C GLY A 328 14.18 13.97 -2.31
N LEU A 329 13.12 13.64 -3.04
CA LEU A 329 13.22 13.60 -4.49
C LEU A 329 13.58 15.02 -4.94
N ASP A 330 14.40 15.14 -5.99
CA ASP A 330 14.98 16.41 -6.44
C ASP A 330 13.95 17.52 -6.77
N TYR A 331 12.65 17.21 -6.70
CA TYR A 331 11.55 18.12 -6.99
C TYR A 331 11.08 19.01 -5.84
N TYR A 332 11.54 18.83 -4.59
CA TYR A 332 11.11 19.71 -3.48
C TYR A 332 11.70 21.12 -3.61
N THR A 333 10.89 22.13 -3.31
CA THR A 333 11.23 23.56 -3.51
C THR A 333 11.03 24.42 -2.26
N GLY A 334 10.47 23.86 -1.19
CA GLY A 334 10.20 24.56 0.08
C GLY A 334 10.30 23.59 1.25
N VAL A 335 9.31 23.61 2.14
CA VAL A 335 9.32 22.72 3.31
C VAL A 335 9.43 21.25 2.94
N ILE A 336 10.14 20.51 3.78
CA ILE A 336 10.29 19.07 3.74
C ILE A 336 10.06 18.54 5.15
N TYR A 337 9.44 17.37 5.25
CA TYR A 337 9.16 16.77 6.54
C TYR A 337 9.19 15.25 6.51
N GLU A 338 9.57 14.68 7.65
CA GLU A 338 9.69 13.24 7.86
C GLU A 338 9.21 12.90 9.27
N ALA A 339 8.26 11.97 9.37
CA ALA A 339 7.87 11.40 10.65
C ALA A 339 8.67 10.13 10.95
N VAL A 340 9.23 10.07 12.16
CA VAL A 340 9.93 8.92 12.72
C VAL A 340 9.22 8.45 13.98
N LEU A 341 9.18 7.15 14.22
CA LEU A 341 8.67 6.61 15.48
C LEU A 341 9.79 6.63 16.52
N LEU A 342 9.45 7.02 17.74
CA LEU A 342 10.39 7.03 18.86
C LEU A 342 10.34 5.66 19.54
N GLN A 343 11.52 5.09 19.84
CA GLN A 343 11.59 3.86 20.61
C GLN A 343 11.20 4.14 22.07
N THR A 344 10.37 3.27 22.65
CA THR A 344 10.16 3.28 24.11
C THR A 344 11.36 2.66 24.83
N PRO A 345 11.75 3.14 26.04
CA PRO A 345 12.91 2.65 26.79
C PRO A 345 12.92 1.12 27.02
N ALA A 346 11.74 0.49 27.13
CA ALA A 346 11.61 -0.97 27.29
C ALA A 346 12.02 -1.78 26.04
N GLN A 347 12.18 -1.14 24.89
CA GLN A 347 12.62 -1.74 23.62
C GLN A 347 14.10 -1.51 23.32
N ALA A 348 14.83 -0.81 24.21
CA ALA A 348 16.25 -0.52 24.05
C ALA A 348 17.17 -1.68 24.48
N GLU A 349 16.64 -2.68 25.18
CA GLU A 349 17.36 -3.90 25.59
C GLU A 349 17.32 -5.03 24.53
N GLU A 350 16.36 -4.98 23.62
CA GLU A 350 16.35 -5.79 22.39
C GLU A 350 17.07 -5.00 21.28
N GLU A 351 17.72 -5.67 20.32
CA GLU A 351 18.49 -4.98 19.26
C GLU A 351 17.71 -3.79 18.70
N PRO A 352 18.33 -2.59 18.58
CA PRO A 352 17.63 -1.38 18.19
C PRO A 352 17.04 -1.58 16.81
N LEU A 353 15.75 -1.92 16.75
CA LEU A 353 14.94 -1.79 15.55
C LEU A 353 14.88 -0.29 15.28
N ASN A 354 15.86 0.25 14.57
CA ASN A 354 15.88 1.64 14.13
C ASN A 354 14.58 1.87 13.35
N VAL A 355 13.60 2.49 14.01
CA VAL A 355 12.23 2.61 13.49
C VAL A 355 12.23 3.76 12.50
N GLY A 356 12.82 3.52 11.32
CA GLY A 356 12.97 4.54 10.29
C GLY A 356 11.63 5.13 9.85
N SER A 357 11.67 6.22 9.09
CA SER A 357 10.52 6.96 8.52
C SER A 357 9.21 6.20 8.34
N VAL A 358 8.12 6.69 8.93
CA VAL A 358 6.77 6.15 8.70
C VAL A 358 5.90 7.06 7.85
N ALA A 359 6.29 8.31 7.66
CA ALA A 359 5.68 9.23 6.72
C ALA A 359 6.70 10.28 6.28
N ALA A 360 6.51 10.84 5.09
CA ALA A 360 7.33 11.94 4.59
C ALA A 360 6.53 12.82 3.64
N GLY A 361 7.03 14.00 3.32
CA GLY A 361 6.42 14.89 2.35
C GLY A 361 7.13 16.23 2.26
N GLY A 362 6.50 17.16 1.55
CA GLY A 362 7.03 18.50 1.36
C GLY A 362 6.34 19.26 0.24
N ARG A 363 6.85 20.47 -0.02
CA ARG A 363 6.40 21.40 -1.07
C ARG A 363 7.23 21.25 -2.34
N TYR A 364 6.57 21.18 -3.50
CA TYR A 364 7.17 20.87 -4.81
C TYR A 364 6.54 21.69 -5.95
N ASP A 365 6.74 23.01 -5.94
CA ASP A 365 5.98 23.92 -6.81
C ASP A 365 6.36 23.86 -8.31
N GLY A 366 7.53 23.31 -8.62
CA GLY A 366 8.05 23.20 -9.99
C GLY A 366 7.55 21.99 -10.78
N LEU A 367 7.09 20.93 -10.10
CA LEU A 367 6.90 19.62 -10.75
C LEU A 367 5.81 19.63 -11.83
N VAL A 368 4.69 20.31 -11.57
CA VAL A 368 3.59 20.41 -12.55
C VAL A 368 4.02 21.16 -13.81
N GLY A 369 4.85 22.19 -13.64
CA GLY A 369 5.37 23.00 -14.75
C GLY A 369 6.24 22.18 -15.72
N MET A 370 6.83 21.07 -15.26
CA MET A 370 7.61 20.17 -16.12
C MET A 370 6.74 19.35 -17.09
N PHE A 371 5.42 19.26 -16.84
CA PHE A 371 4.46 18.55 -17.70
C PHE A 371 3.57 19.48 -18.51
N ASP A 372 3.47 20.77 -18.14
CA ASP A 372 2.70 21.75 -18.89
C ASP A 372 3.53 22.26 -20.08
N PRO A 373 3.05 22.13 -21.35
CA PRO A 373 3.82 22.57 -22.52
C PRO A 373 4.16 24.07 -22.56
N LYS A 374 3.47 24.89 -21.75
CA LYS A 374 3.71 26.34 -21.63
C LYS A 374 4.47 26.68 -20.35
N GLY A 375 4.87 25.69 -19.55
CA GLY A 375 5.60 25.86 -18.31
C GLY A 375 4.79 26.49 -17.19
N HIS A 376 3.44 26.43 -17.23
CA HIS A 376 2.64 26.96 -16.13
C HIS A 376 2.87 26.15 -14.85
N THR A 377 3.30 26.83 -13.80
CA THR A 377 3.48 26.21 -12.49
C THR A 377 2.15 26.12 -11.75
N VAL A 378 1.99 25.04 -10.99
CA VAL A 378 0.91 24.87 -10.01
C VAL A 378 1.61 24.51 -8.70
N PRO A 379 1.63 25.42 -7.71
CA PRO A 379 2.22 25.15 -6.42
C PRO A 379 1.57 23.93 -5.78
N CYS A 380 2.36 23.06 -5.17
CA CYS A 380 1.89 21.80 -4.60
C CYS A 380 2.60 21.52 -3.29
N VAL A 381 1.86 21.03 -2.30
CA VAL A 381 2.41 20.47 -1.06
C VAL A 381 1.66 19.19 -0.73
N GLY A 382 2.36 18.20 -0.18
CA GLY A 382 1.72 16.94 0.16
C GLY A 382 2.54 16.04 1.06
N LEU A 383 1.96 14.89 1.39
CA LEU A 383 2.53 13.89 2.26
C LEU A 383 2.22 12.49 1.73
N SER A 384 3.07 11.53 2.09
CA SER A 384 2.92 10.10 1.84
C SER A 384 3.07 9.35 3.15
N ILE A 385 2.07 8.54 3.51
CA ILE A 385 2.15 7.61 4.65
C ILE A 385 2.76 6.28 4.19
N GLY A 386 3.83 5.85 4.83
CA GLY A 386 4.51 4.57 4.63
C GLY A 386 3.74 3.41 5.26
N VAL A 387 2.54 3.12 4.75
CA VAL A 387 1.62 2.13 5.33
C VAL A 387 2.21 0.72 5.41
N GLU A 388 3.14 0.37 4.54
CA GLU A 388 3.78 -0.95 4.55
C GLU A 388 4.68 -1.15 5.80
N ARG A 389 5.35 -0.09 6.25
CA ARG A 389 6.15 -0.13 7.49
C ARG A 389 5.26 -0.16 8.72
N ILE A 390 4.23 0.68 8.74
CA ILE A 390 3.21 0.70 9.80
C ILE A 390 2.57 -0.69 9.94
N PHE A 391 2.20 -1.30 8.81
CA PHE A 391 1.63 -2.63 8.77
C PHE A 391 2.55 -3.68 9.39
N SER A 392 3.84 -3.68 9.06
CA SER A 392 4.81 -4.62 9.65
C SER A 392 4.94 -4.46 11.17
N ILE A 393 4.89 -3.23 11.68
CA ILE A 393 4.94 -2.95 13.14
C ILE A 393 3.70 -3.48 13.83
N VAL A 394 2.51 -3.22 13.27
CA VAL A 394 1.24 -3.73 13.82
C VAL A 394 1.22 -5.26 13.77
N GLU A 395 1.63 -5.86 12.64
CA GLU A 395 1.69 -7.31 12.48
C GLU A 395 2.61 -7.97 13.53
N GLN A 396 3.77 -7.37 13.83
CA GLN A 396 4.68 -7.87 14.87
C GLN A 396 4.04 -7.81 16.26
N ARG A 397 3.41 -6.67 16.63
CA ARG A 397 2.69 -6.56 17.91
C ARG A 397 1.62 -7.62 18.05
N MET A 398 0.83 -7.85 17.00
CA MET A 398 -0.25 -8.85 17.04
C MET A 398 0.26 -10.28 17.22
N LYS A 399 1.40 -10.62 16.62
CA LYS A 399 2.05 -11.94 16.83
C LYS A 399 2.47 -12.14 18.28
N THR A 400 2.90 -11.08 18.97
CA THR A 400 3.30 -11.12 20.38
C THR A 400 2.10 -11.29 21.33
N PHE A 401 0.99 -10.59 21.08
CA PHE A 401 -0.20 -10.62 21.96
C PHE A 401 -1.15 -11.79 21.68
N GLY A 402 -0.99 -12.50 20.57
CA GLY A 402 -1.76 -13.72 20.27
C GLY A 402 -3.25 -13.52 20.04
N GLU A 403 -3.69 -12.30 19.72
CA GLU A 403 -5.10 -11.99 19.47
C GLU A 403 -5.63 -12.74 18.24
N LYS A 404 -6.75 -13.45 18.39
CA LYS A 404 -7.45 -14.08 17.27
C LYS A 404 -8.18 -13.00 16.45
N ILE A 405 -7.66 -12.72 15.26
CA ILE A 405 -8.28 -11.81 14.31
C ILE A 405 -9.30 -12.58 13.47
N ARG A 406 -10.56 -12.14 13.50
CA ARG A 406 -11.57 -12.65 12.57
C ARG A 406 -11.25 -12.18 11.15
N THR A 407 -11.23 -13.12 10.20
CA THR A 407 -10.96 -12.85 8.78
C THR A 407 -12.23 -12.74 7.93
N THR A 408 -13.39 -12.90 8.56
CA THR A 408 -14.70 -12.77 7.93
C THR A 408 -15.62 -11.95 8.83
N GLU A 409 -16.62 -11.33 8.22
CA GLU A 409 -17.62 -10.53 8.92
C GLU A 409 -18.93 -11.30 9.13
N THR A 410 -18.88 -12.63 9.03
CA THR A 410 -20.06 -13.50 9.10
C THR A 410 -20.74 -13.35 10.45
N GLN A 411 -22.00 -12.95 10.43
CA GLN A 411 -22.79 -12.65 11.61
C GLN A 411 -23.51 -13.90 12.13
N VAL A 412 -23.95 -14.77 11.21
CA VAL A 412 -24.76 -15.94 11.57
C VAL A 412 -24.43 -17.16 10.71
N PHE A 413 -24.42 -18.33 11.32
CA PHE A 413 -24.22 -19.60 10.63
C PHE A 413 -25.51 -20.43 10.61
N VAL A 414 -25.95 -20.89 9.44
CA VAL A 414 -27.15 -21.71 9.28
C VAL A 414 -26.78 -23.19 9.41
N ALA A 415 -27.23 -23.81 10.49
CA ALA A 415 -26.95 -25.18 10.88
C ALA A 415 -28.20 -26.05 10.97
N THR A 416 -27.97 -27.36 10.93
CA THR A 416 -29.02 -28.36 11.20
C THR A 416 -28.37 -29.63 11.79
N PRO A 417 -29.02 -30.30 12.77
CA PRO A 417 -28.60 -31.63 13.20
C PRO A 417 -29.14 -32.76 12.31
N GLN A 418 -30.07 -32.46 11.40
CA GLN A 418 -30.84 -33.46 10.67
C GLN A 418 -30.33 -33.68 9.24
N LYS A 419 -30.68 -34.84 8.68
CA LYS A 419 -30.37 -35.20 7.29
C LYS A 419 -31.45 -34.66 6.35
N ASN A 420 -31.11 -34.45 5.08
CA ASN A 420 -32.00 -33.98 4.01
C ASN A 420 -32.52 -32.54 4.18
N PHE A 421 -31.85 -31.73 4.99
CA PHE A 421 -32.23 -30.34 5.28
C PHE A 421 -31.55 -29.28 4.38
N LEU A 422 -30.81 -29.70 3.35
CA LEU A 422 -30.10 -28.74 2.48
C LEU A 422 -31.05 -27.71 1.85
N ARG A 423 -32.21 -28.14 1.34
CA ARG A 423 -33.18 -27.23 0.68
C ARG A 423 -33.67 -26.14 1.64
N GLU A 424 -33.98 -26.52 2.87
CA GLU A 424 -34.45 -25.58 3.89
C GLU A 424 -33.34 -24.62 4.35
N ARG A 425 -32.10 -25.12 4.50
CA ARG A 425 -30.94 -24.24 4.78
C ARG A 425 -30.68 -23.27 3.64
N LEU A 426 -30.77 -23.71 2.39
CA LEU A 426 -30.62 -22.85 1.21
C LEU A 426 -31.71 -21.79 1.11
N LYS A 427 -32.96 -22.14 1.45
CA LYS A 427 -34.07 -21.18 1.52
C LYS A 427 -33.81 -20.12 2.59
N LEU A 428 -33.45 -20.56 3.80
CA LEU A 428 -33.24 -19.67 4.94
C LEU A 428 -32.02 -18.76 4.74
N ILE A 429 -30.90 -19.27 4.22
CA ILE A 429 -29.71 -18.44 4.01
C ILE A 429 -29.98 -17.37 2.94
N ALA A 430 -30.78 -17.67 1.92
CA ALA A 430 -31.21 -16.68 0.94
C ALA A 430 -32.07 -15.58 1.58
N GLU A 431 -33.04 -15.93 2.44
CA GLU A 431 -33.83 -14.96 3.20
C GLU A 431 -32.94 -14.03 4.06
N LEU A 432 -31.89 -14.57 4.69
CA LEU A 432 -30.93 -13.79 5.47
C LEU A 432 -30.09 -12.86 4.59
N TRP A 433 -29.60 -13.34 3.44
CA TRP A 433 -28.86 -12.52 2.49
C TRP A 433 -29.72 -11.40 1.88
N ASP A 434 -30.97 -11.69 1.51
CA ASP A 434 -31.94 -10.71 1.00
C ASP A 434 -32.25 -9.62 2.04
N ALA A 435 -32.14 -9.96 3.33
CA ALA A 435 -32.25 -9.01 4.45
C ALA A 435 -30.94 -8.27 4.79
N GLY A 436 -29.86 -8.49 4.03
CA GLY A 436 -28.55 -7.87 4.25
C GLY A 436 -27.74 -8.46 5.41
N ILE A 437 -28.14 -9.62 5.94
CA ILE A 437 -27.40 -10.31 7.01
C ILE A 437 -26.27 -11.14 6.40
N LYS A 438 -25.07 -11.00 6.97
CA LYS A 438 -23.88 -11.75 6.56
C LYS A 438 -23.97 -13.18 7.10
N ALA A 439 -24.52 -14.09 6.31
CA ALA A 439 -24.79 -15.48 6.72
C ALA A 439 -23.95 -16.50 5.94
N GLU A 440 -23.63 -17.63 6.57
CA GLU A 440 -22.96 -18.78 5.94
C GLU A 440 -23.65 -20.11 6.25
N LEU A 441 -23.39 -21.14 5.44
CA LEU A 441 -23.74 -22.54 5.74
C LEU A 441 -22.64 -23.48 5.27
N MET A 442 -22.59 -24.68 5.84
CA MET A 442 -21.67 -25.70 5.38
C MET A 442 -22.14 -26.31 4.06
N TYR A 443 -21.28 -26.32 3.03
CA TYR A 443 -21.51 -26.93 1.71
C TYR A 443 -21.46 -28.47 1.74
N LYS A 444 -22.35 -29.05 2.55
CA LYS A 444 -22.58 -30.50 2.66
C LYS A 444 -24.07 -30.76 2.70
N ASN A 445 -24.52 -31.85 2.09
CA ASN A 445 -25.94 -32.23 2.17
C ASN A 445 -26.38 -32.51 3.61
N ASN A 446 -25.54 -33.23 4.37
CA ASN A 446 -25.83 -33.74 5.71
C ASN A 446 -24.66 -33.47 6.68
N PRO A 447 -24.40 -32.21 7.07
CA PRO A 447 -23.34 -31.88 8.01
C PRO A 447 -23.69 -32.36 9.43
N LYS A 448 -22.67 -32.76 10.22
CA LYS A 448 -22.87 -33.04 11.66
C LYS A 448 -22.99 -31.72 12.42
N LEU A 449 -23.90 -31.61 13.39
CA LEU A 449 -24.08 -30.37 14.17
C LEU A 449 -22.80 -29.93 14.88
N LEU A 450 -22.09 -30.86 15.53
CA LEU A 450 -20.84 -30.55 16.23
C LEU A 450 -19.79 -29.91 15.32
N THR A 451 -19.64 -30.41 14.08
CA THR A 451 -18.70 -29.84 13.10
C THR A 451 -19.11 -28.42 12.66
N GLN A 452 -20.40 -28.12 12.62
CA GLN A 452 -20.91 -26.78 12.29
C GLN A 452 -20.66 -25.79 13.45
N LEU A 453 -20.85 -26.24 14.70
CA LEU A 453 -20.56 -25.44 15.89
C LEU A 453 -19.05 -25.15 16.01
N HIS A 454 -18.19 -26.17 15.86
CA HIS A 454 -16.73 -25.97 15.86
C HIS A 454 -16.29 -25.01 14.74
N TYR A 455 -16.86 -25.13 13.53
CA TYR A 455 -16.58 -24.19 12.46
C TYR A 455 -16.94 -22.74 12.85
N SER A 456 -18.07 -22.56 13.52
CA SER A 456 -18.52 -21.24 13.99
C SER A 456 -17.60 -20.69 15.08
N GLU A 457 -17.15 -21.54 16.01
CA GLU A 457 -16.16 -21.18 17.05
C GLU A 457 -14.80 -20.80 16.44
N ASP A 458 -14.28 -21.61 15.50
CA ASP A 458 -13.00 -21.39 14.84
C ASP A 458 -12.97 -20.10 14.00
N MET A 459 -14.08 -19.79 13.31
CA MET A 459 -14.24 -18.58 12.50
C MET A 459 -14.71 -17.36 13.31
N GLY A 460 -14.98 -17.55 14.61
CA GLY A 460 -15.49 -16.51 15.51
C GLY A 460 -16.87 -15.98 15.14
N ILE A 461 -17.71 -16.78 14.46
CA ILE A 461 -19.09 -16.40 14.11
C ILE A 461 -19.91 -16.31 15.41
N PRO A 462 -20.59 -15.19 15.70
CA PRO A 462 -21.21 -15.00 17.01
C PRO A 462 -22.50 -15.79 17.20
N LEU A 463 -23.24 -16.06 16.12
CA LEU A 463 -24.57 -16.66 16.17
C LEU A 463 -24.70 -17.89 15.27
N VAL A 464 -25.48 -18.87 15.71
CA VAL A 464 -25.86 -20.05 14.92
C VAL A 464 -27.37 -20.19 14.90
N VAL A 465 -27.94 -20.24 13.70
CA VAL A 465 -29.35 -20.54 13.47
C VAL A 465 -29.49 -22.03 13.21
N ILE A 466 -30.24 -22.73 14.06
CA ILE A 466 -30.44 -24.17 13.98
C ILE A 466 -31.86 -24.47 13.51
N ILE A 467 -31.97 -25.19 12.40
CA ILE A 467 -33.25 -25.65 11.85
C ILE A 467 -33.41 -27.17 11.93
N GLY A 468 -34.64 -27.62 12.18
CA GLY A 468 -35.05 -29.02 12.22
C GLY A 468 -36.53 -29.19 11.89
N GLU A 469 -36.98 -30.45 11.81
CA GLU A 469 -38.37 -30.81 11.44
C GLU A 469 -39.40 -30.26 12.41
N GLN A 470 -39.11 -30.27 13.71
CA GLN A 470 -40.05 -29.78 14.72
C GLN A 470 -40.16 -28.26 14.65
N GLU A 471 -39.01 -27.58 14.57
CA GLU A 471 -38.89 -26.14 14.37
C GLU A 471 -39.70 -25.68 13.16
N LEU A 472 -39.54 -26.37 12.01
CA LEU A 472 -40.28 -26.05 10.78
C LEU A 472 -41.79 -26.29 10.91
N LYS A 473 -42.22 -27.37 11.56
CA LYS A 473 -43.65 -27.68 11.76
C LYS A 473 -44.34 -26.65 12.66
N GLU A 474 -43.65 -26.21 13.70
CA GLU A 474 -44.18 -25.28 14.71
C GLU A 474 -43.92 -23.79 14.35
N GLY A 475 -43.20 -23.51 13.26
CA GLY A 475 -42.96 -22.16 12.75
C GLY A 475 -41.92 -21.34 13.53
N PHE A 476 -41.10 -21.99 14.36
CA PHE A 476 -40.01 -21.35 15.09
C PHE A 476 -38.64 -21.81 14.58
N ILE A 477 -37.60 -21.09 14.97
CA ILE A 477 -36.20 -21.37 14.67
C ILE A 477 -35.41 -21.20 15.97
N LYS A 478 -34.37 -22.02 16.18
CA LYS A 478 -33.47 -21.85 17.32
C LYS A 478 -32.31 -20.94 16.94
N LEU A 479 -32.10 -19.89 17.70
CA LEU A 479 -30.91 -19.04 17.60
C LEU A 479 -30.03 -19.29 18.82
N ARG A 480 -28.79 -19.69 18.55
CA ARG A 480 -27.77 -19.99 19.55
C ARG A 480 -26.68 -18.94 19.54
N SER A 481 -26.31 -18.46 20.72
CA SER A 481 -25.05 -17.71 20.91
C SER A 481 -23.87 -18.68 20.94
N VAL A 482 -22.84 -18.44 20.14
CA VAL A 482 -21.64 -19.30 20.13
C VAL A 482 -20.84 -19.11 21.42
N ALA A 483 -20.73 -17.88 21.91
CA ALA A 483 -19.98 -17.55 23.12
C ALA A 483 -20.67 -18.05 24.39
N SER A 484 -21.95 -17.71 24.61
CA SER A 484 -22.68 -18.10 25.84
C SER A 484 -23.26 -19.51 25.78
N ARG A 485 -23.37 -20.10 24.57
CA ARG A 485 -24.03 -21.40 24.30
C ARG A 485 -25.52 -21.43 24.58
N GLU A 486 -26.12 -20.29 24.92
CA GLU A 486 -27.55 -20.16 25.16
C GLU A 486 -28.34 -20.24 23.85
N GLU A 487 -29.48 -20.92 23.89
CA GLU A 487 -30.39 -21.10 22.77
C GLU A 487 -31.74 -20.47 23.09
N VAL A 488 -32.30 -19.72 22.14
CA VAL A 488 -33.63 -19.12 22.24
C VAL A 488 -34.46 -19.53 21.02
N ALA A 489 -35.71 -19.91 21.25
CA ALA A 489 -36.68 -20.17 20.19
C ALA A 489 -37.31 -18.84 19.75
N ILE A 490 -37.23 -18.55 18.45
CA ILE A 490 -37.72 -17.32 17.84
C ILE A 490 -38.65 -17.70 16.70
N LYS A 491 -39.77 -17.00 16.56
CA LYS A 491 -40.64 -17.17 15.38
C LYS A 491 -39.87 -16.77 14.12
N ARG A 492 -39.98 -17.54 13.04
CA ARG A 492 -39.21 -17.29 11.81
C ARG A 492 -39.34 -15.86 11.28
N GLU A 493 -40.54 -15.27 11.39
CA GLU A 493 -40.85 -13.88 11.03
C GLU A 493 -39.99 -12.82 11.76
N ASN A 494 -39.55 -13.11 12.98
CA ASN A 494 -38.77 -12.19 13.81
C ASN A 494 -37.26 -12.46 13.76
N LEU A 495 -36.81 -13.47 13.01
CA LEU A 495 -35.41 -13.91 13.02
C LEU A 495 -34.43 -12.78 12.63
N VAL A 496 -34.76 -12.04 11.56
CA VAL A 496 -33.91 -10.95 11.05
C VAL A 496 -33.76 -9.86 12.11
N ALA A 497 -34.87 -9.40 12.70
CA ALA A 497 -34.87 -8.37 13.72
C ALA A 497 -34.09 -8.78 14.98
N GLU A 498 -34.24 -10.04 15.42
CA GLU A 498 -33.54 -10.56 16.59
C GLU A 498 -32.03 -10.71 16.35
N ILE A 499 -31.61 -11.13 15.15
CA ILE A 499 -30.18 -11.15 14.78
C ILE A 499 -29.62 -9.73 14.82
N GLN A 500 -30.30 -8.76 14.21
CA GLN A 500 -29.85 -7.37 14.19
C GLN A 500 -29.75 -6.77 15.60
N LYS A 501 -30.72 -7.05 16.47
CA LYS A 501 -30.72 -6.62 17.87
C LYS A 501 -29.47 -7.12 18.60
N ARG A 502 -29.21 -8.44 18.57
CA ARG A 502 -28.07 -9.03 19.29
C ARG A 502 -26.72 -8.54 18.78
N LEU A 503 -26.61 -8.25 17.48
CA LEU A 503 -25.39 -7.70 16.89
C LEU A 503 -25.17 -6.22 17.19
N SER A 504 -26.21 -5.49 17.61
CA SER A 504 -26.08 -4.09 18.06
C SER A 504 -25.72 -3.97 19.54
N GLU A 505 -26.06 -4.98 20.33
CA GLU A 505 -25.76 -5.07 21.77
C GLU A 505 -24.37 -5.69 22.06
N SER A 506 -23.74 -6.28 21.03
CA SER A 506 -22.40 -6.89 21.07
C SER A 506 -21.38 -5.95 20.44
#